data_AF-A0A1M5ULG1-F1
#
_entry.id   AF-A0A1M5ULG1-F1
#
_cell.length_a   1.000
_cell.length_b   1.000
_cell.length_c   1.000
_cell.angle_alpha   90.00
_cell.angle_beta   90.00
_cell.angle_gamma   90.00
#
_symmetry.space_group_name_H-M   'P 1'
#
loop_
_entity.id
_entity.type
_entity.pdbx_description
1 polymer ?
#
loop_
_entity_poly.entity_id
_entity_poly.type
_entity_poly.pdbx_seq_one_letter_code
_entity_poly.pdbx_strand_id
1 'polypeptide(L)'
;MHHRLQSAGVSPQVITQIGHWLESHPCQSESGLIPLKAQYPDLVFTLCSEDDMGFHDPWHSFSYFDLHLVAHSLSGCSSLTPSPGMCSGLVIALHEE
;
A
#
# COMPACT_ATOMS: atom_id res chain seq x y z
N MET A 1 -9.42 26.02 -12.30
CA MET A 1 -8.20 25.32 -12.77
C MET A 1 -7.53 24.70 -11.55
N HIS A 2 -7.87 23.46 -11.20
CA HIS A 2 -7.27 22.79 -10.03
C HIS A 2 -5.95 22.14 -10.44
N HIS A 3 -4.85 22.87 -10.25
CA HIS A 3 -3.51 22.29 -10.22
C HIS A 3 -3.39 21.39 -8.98
N ARG A 4 -3.76 20.11 -9.09
CA ARG A 4 -3.28 19.06 -8.18
C ARG A 4 -2.05 18.41 -8.82
N LEU A 5 -0.96 19.18 -8.90
CA LEU A 5 0.37 18.65 -9.13
C LEU A 5 1.10 18.67 -7.80
N GLN A 6 1.01 17.55 -7.08
CA GLN A 6 1.98 17.07 -6.11
C GLN A 6 1.55 15.67 -5.70
N SER A 7 1.75 14.70 -6.59
CA SER A 7 2.06 13.33 -6.17
C SER A 7 3.44 13.38 -5.51
N ALA A 8 3.51 13.94 -4.30
CA ALA A 8 4.67 13.77 -3.45
C ALA A 8 4.65 12.28 -3.09
N GLY A 9 5.50 11.49 -3.75
CA GLY A 9 5.64 10.08 -3.42
C GLY A 9 5.82 9.90 -1.93
N VAL A 10 5.22 8.84 -1.38
CA VAL A 10 5.26 8.62 0.06
C VAL A 10 6.69 8.26 0.47
N SER A 11 7.19 8.94 1.50
CA SER A 11 8.54 8.67 2.00
C SER A 11 8.65 7.20 2.44
N PRO A 12 9.78 6.51 2.18
CA PRO A 12 9.96 5.11 2.57
C PRO A 12 9.71 4.87 4.06
N GLN A 13 10.07 5.84 4.90
CA GLN A 13 9.89 5.80 6.35
C GLN A 13 8.42 5.71 6.76
N VAL A 14 7.55 6.48 6.09
CA VAL A 14 6.09 6.42 6.34
C VAL A 14 5.54 5.06 5.91
N ILE A 15 6.01 4.50 4.80
CA ILE A 15 5.58 3.19 4.32
C ILE A 15 5.98 2.10 5.33
N THR A 16 7.23 2.12 5.83
CA THR A 16 7.67 1.21 6.89
C THR A 16 6.82 1.37 8.16
N GLN A 17 6.51 2.61 8.55
CA GLN A 17 5.70 2.87 9.74
C GLN A 17 4.28 2.33 9.60
N ILE A 18 3.67 2.45 8.41
CA ILE A 18 2.37 1.85 8.10
C ILE A 18 2.46 0.32 8.24
N GLY A 19 3.50 -0.30 7.70
CA GLY A 19 3.73 -1.75 7.82
C GLY A 19 3.83 -2.22 9.28
N HIS A 20 4.61 -1.57 10.12
CA HIS A 20 4.66 -1.91 11.56
C HIS A 20 3.35 -1.64 12.30
N TRP A 21 2.64 -0.58 11.93
CA TRP A 21 1.32 -0.33 12.50
C TRP A 21 0.35 -1.45 12.17
N LEU A 22 0.33 -1.87 10.90
CA LEU A 22 -0.43 -3.03 10.45
C LEU A 22 -0.04 -4.24 11.27
N GLU A 23 1.26 -4.58 11.36
CA GLU A 23 1.75 -5.76 12.08
C GLU A 23 1.26 -5.83 13.54
N SER A 24 1.16 -4.69 14.21
CA SER A 24 0.61 -4.60 15.57
C SER A 24 -0.92 -4.60 15.67
N HIS A 25 -1.62 -4.34 14.56
CA HIS A 25 -3.08 -4.27 14.44
C HIS A 25 -3.57 -5.12 13.25
N PRO A 26 -3.54 -6.46 13.37
CA PRO A 26 -3.87 -7.36 12.26
C PRO A 26 -5.27 -7.08 11.72
N CYS A 27 -5.32 -6.61 10.46
CA CYS A 27 -6.54 -6.29 9.75
C CYS A 27 -6.84 -7.39 8.72
N GLN A 28 -7.84 -8.23 9.03
CA GLN A 28 -8.29 -9.29 8.13
C GLN A 28 -9.30 -8.81 7.06
N SER A 29 -9.69 -7.54 7.09
CA SER A 29 -10.64 -6.96 6.14
C SER A 29 -10.40 -5.47 5.94
N GLU A 30 -10.95 -4.91 4.86
CA GLU A 30 -10.85 -3.47 4.55
C GLU A 30 -11.33 -2.55 5.68
N SER A 31 -12.23 -3.03 6.55
CA SER A 31 -12.70 -2.27 7.70
C SER A 31 -11.59 -1.95 8.70
N GLY A 32 -10.58 -2.82 8.82
CA GLY A 32 -9.39 -2.59 9.65
C GLY A 32 -8.47 -1.49 9.11
N LEU A 33 -8.62 -1.12 7.83
CA LEU A 33 -7.85 -0.05 7.19
C LEU A 33 -8.47 1.34 7.36
N ILE A 34 -9.68 1.45 7.94
CA ILE A 34 -10.36 2.73 8.16
C ILE A 34 -9.46 3.77 8.88
N PRO A 35 -8.72 3.43 9.96
CA PRO A 35 -7.82 4.38 10.61
C PRO A 35 -6.70 4.87 9.69
N LEU A 36 -6.12 3.99 8.87
CA LEU A 36 -5.07 4.34 7.91
C LEU A 36 -5.61 5.21 6.78
N LYS A 37 -6.77 4.87 6.22
CA LYS A 37 -7.46 5.68 5.18
C LYS A 37 -7.80 7.08 5.71
N ALA A 38 -8.13 7.21 7.00
CA ALA A 38 -8.36 8.50 7.64
C ALA A 38 -7.07 9.29 7.88
N GLN A 39 -5.97 8.62 8.24
CA GLN A 39 -4.68 9.24 8.50
C GLN A 39 -3.94 9.64 7.21
N TYR A 40 -4.10 8.85 6.14
CA TYR A 40 -3.45 9.03 4.84
C TYR A 40 -4.49 9.05 3.71
N PRO A 41 -5.31 10.09 3.61
CA PRO A 41 -6.42 10.16 2.63
C PRO A 41 -5.96 10.21 1.17
N ASP A 42 -4.70 10.57 0.93
CA ASP A 42 -4.09 10.60 -0.41
C ASP A 42 -3.47 9.26 -0.82
N LEU A 43 -3.40 8.28 0.10
CA LEU A 43 -2.94 6.93 -0.17
C LEU A 43 -4.12 6.00 -0.43
N VAL A 44 -4.05 5.26 -1.54
CA VAL A 44 -4.96 4.15 -1.80
C VAL A 44 -4.45 2.91 -1.08
N PHE A 45 -5.30 2.25 -0.30
CA PHE A 45 -4.98 0.97 0.34
C PHE A 45 -5.85 -0.13 -0.27
N THR A 46 -5.21 -1.20 -0.73
CA THR A 46 -5.84 -2.38 -1.28
C THR A 46 -5.46 -3.59 -0.44
N LEU A 47 -6.44 -4.41 -0.09
CA LEU A 47 -6.25 -5.66 0.63
C LEU A 47 -6.56 -6.81 -0.33
N CYS A 48 -5.65 -7.75 -0.47
CA CYS A 48 -5.82 -8.98 -1.27
C CYS A 48 -5.15 -10.17 -0.57
N SER A 49 -5.30 -11.38 -1.11
CA SER A 49 -4.46 -12.51 -0.69
C SER A 49 -3.10 -12.47 -1.37
N GLU A 50 -2.13 -13.21 -0.84
CA GLU A 50 -0.84 -13.44 -1.52
C GLU A 50 -1.02 -14.12 -2.89
N ASP A 51 -2.02 -15.00 -3.04
CA ASP A 51 -2.27 -15.73 -4.29
C ASP A 51 -2.64 -14.79 -5.46
N ASP A 52 -3.38 -13.69 -5.17
CA ASP A 52 -3.70 -12.64 -6.14
C ASP A 52 -2.47 -11.86 -6.64
N MET A 53 -1.39 -11.83 -5.85
CA MET A 53 -0.17 -11.10 -6.19
C MET A 53 0.80 -11.92 -7.05
N GLY A 54 0.65 -13.24 -7.12
CA GLY A 54 1.53 -14.11 -7.90
C GLY A 54 3.01 -13.96 -7.54
N PHE A 55 3.89 -13.87 -8.53
CA PHE A 55 5.36 -13.85 -8.34
C PHE A 55 5.95 -12.43 -8.15
N HIS A 56 5.15 -11.45 -7.75
CA HIS A 56 5.64 -10.09 -7.57
C HIS A 56 6.40 -9.94 -6.24
N ASP A 57 7.65 -9.47 -6.28
CA ASP A 57 8.42 -9.22 -5.05
C ASP A 57 7.74 -8.16 -4.16
N PRO A 58 7.59 -8.43 -2.85
CA PRO A 58 7.13 -7.44 -1.90
C PRO A 58 8.20 -6.37 -1.66
N TRP A 59 7.75 -5.16 -1.36
CA TRP A 59 8.64 -4.11 -0.87
C TRP A 59 9.11 -4.41 0.56
N HIS A 60 8.22 -4.98 1.37
CA HIS A 60 8.55 -5.48 2.69
C HIS A 60 7.62 -6.62 3.08
N SER A 61 8.19 -7.69 3.63
CA SER A 61 7.44 -8.83 4.14
C SER A 61 7.32 -8.78 5.66
N PHE A 62 6.11 -8.96 6.16
CA PHE A 62 5.79 -9.03 7.57
C PHE A 62 5.30 -10.43 7.94
N SER A 63 5.00 -10.65 9.22
CA SER A 63 4.69 -11.98 9.73
C SER A 63 3.46 -12.66 9.10
N TYR A 64 2.44 -11.89 8.71
CA TYR A 64 1.17 -12.42 8.18
C TYR A 64 0.71 -11.71 6.89
N PHE A 65 1.55 -10.83 6.34
CA PHE A 65 1.23 -10.13 5.11
C PHE A 65 2.50 -9.59 4.44
N ASP A 66 2.36 -9.35 3.15
CA ASP A 66 3.34 -8.68 2.31
C ASP A 66 2.85 -7.29 1.92
N LEU A 67 3.76 -6.33 1.88
CA LEU A 67 3.49 -4.96 1.50
C LEU A 67 4.11 -4.66 0.15
N HIS A 68 3.28 -4.25 -0.81
CA HIS A 68 3.71 -3.84 -2.14
C HIS A 68 3.33 -2.40 -2.42
N LEU A 69 4.17 -1.71 -3.19
CA LEU A 69 3.91 -0.31 -3.55
C LEU A 69 3.20 -0.24 -4.89
N VAL A 70 2.27 0.70 -5.00
CA VAL A 70 1.51 0.96 -6.22
C VAL A 70 1.75 2.39 -6.66
N ALA A 71 2.03 2.56 -7.95
CA ALA A 71 1.97 3.83 -8.64
C ALA A 71 0.70 3.88 -9.49
N HIS A 72 -0.12 4.91 -9.29
CA HIS A 72 -1.22 5.24 -10.19
C HIS A 72 -0.67 6.00 -11.39
N SER A 73 -0.87 5.47 -12.59
CA SER A 73 -0.60 6.20 -13.82
C SER A 73 -1.72 7.19 -14.12
N LEU A 74 -1.38 8.28 -14.81
CA LEU A 74 -2.36 9.26 -15.33
C LEU A 74 -3.36 8.62 -16.30
N SER A 75 -3.02 7.46 -16.88
CA SER A 75 -3.90 6.66 -17.73
C SER A 75 -4.94 5.82 -16.96
N GLY A 76 -4.98 5.90 -15.63
CA GLY A 76 -6.02 5.26 -14.80
C GLY A 76 -5.74 3.81 -14.40
N CYS A 77 -4.65 3.21 -14.89
CA CYS A 77 -4.21 1.89 -14.44
C CYS A 77 -3.22 2.04 -13.28
N SER A 78 -3.50 1.35 -12.19
CA SER A 78 -2.58 1.14 -11.08
C SER A 78 -1.58 0.06 -11.46
N SER A 79 -0.30 0.28 -11.15
CA SER A 79 0.78 -0.67 -11.42
C SER A 79 1.69 -0.79 -10.21
N LEU A 80 2.19 -2.00 -9.94
CA LEU A 80 3.18 -2.22 -8.90
C LEU A 80 4.47 -1.48 -9.22
N THR A 81 5.11 -0.92 -8.20
CA THR A 81 6.35 -0.18 -8.35
C THR A 81 7.32 -0.55 -7.23
N PRO A 82 8.63 -0.66 -7.51
CA PRO A 82 9.64 -0.74 -6.46
C PRO A 82 10.01 0.64 -5.90
N SER A 83 9.51 1.73 -6.52
CA SER A 83 9.97 3.09 -6.25
C SER A 83 9.04 3.82 -5.26
N PRO A 84 9.45 4.02 -4.00
CA PRO A 84 8.65 4.76 -3.01
C PRO A 84 8.38 6.21 -3.44
N GLY A 85 9.31 6.84 -4.19
CA GLY A 85 9.12 8.18 -4.75
C GLY A 85 7.98 8.29 -5.79
N MET A 86 7.48 7.17 -6.30
CA MET A 86 6.33 7.12 -7.21
C MET A 86 5.11 6.44 -6.57
N CYS A 87 5.23 6.03 -5.30
CA CYS A 87 4.17 5.34 -4.58
C CYS A 87 3.01 6.29 -4.29
N SER A 88 1.83 5.92 -4.76
CA SER A 88 0.55 6.58 -4.51
C SER A 88 -0.47 5.65 -3.83
N GLY A 89 -0.10 4.40 -3.59
CA GLY A 89 -0.93 3.42 -2.91
C GLY A 89 -0.13 2.22 -2.42
N LEU A 90 -0.75 1.44 -1.54
CA LEU A 90 -0.17 0.25 -0.94
C LEU A 90 -1.13 -0.93 -1.15
N VAL A 91 -0.56 -2.06 -1.56
CA VAL A 91 -1.24 -3.36 -1.55
C VAL A 91 -0.74 -4.14 -0.35
N ILE A 92 -1.68 -4.64 0.43
CA ILE A 92 -1.47 -5.46 1.62
C ILE A 92 -1.95 -6.85 1.22
N ALA A 93 -1.01 -7.74 0.93
CA ALA A 93 -1.27 -9.11 0.53
C ALA A 93 -1.23 -9.99 1.77
N LEU A 94 -2.39 -10.42 2.26
CA LEU A 94 -2.47 -11.27 3.44
C LEU A 94 -1.95 -12.67 3.10
N HIS A 95 -1.10 -13.21 3.98
CA HIS A 95 -0.66 -14.59 3.86
C HIS A 95 -1.82 -15.53 4.18
N GLU A 96 -1.98 -16.58 3.39
CA GLU A 96 -2.96 -17.63 3.68
C GLU A 96 -2.27 -18.70 4.55
N GLU A 97 -2.74 -18.89 5.79
CA GLU A 97 -2.24 -19.95 6.70
C GLU A 97 -2.60 -21.37 6.24
#